data_AF-A0A1H7UMV7-F1
#
_entry.id   AF-A0A1H7UMV7-F1
#
_cell.length_a   1.000
_cell.length_b   1.000
_cell.length_c   1.000
_cell.angle_alpha   90.00
_cell.angle_beta   90.00
_cell.angle_gamma   90.00
#
_symmetry.space_group_name_H-M   'P 1'
#
loop_
_entity.id
_entity.type
_entity.pdbx_description
1 polymer ?
#
loop_
_entity_poly.entity_id
_entity_poly.type
_entity_poly.pdbx_seq_one_letter_code
_entity_poly.pdbx_strand_id
1 'polypeptide(L)'
;MQSLRLNFGSSVLKIKECQSRFVVATDKKKTMDILKQAETIESRKDFVEFMQQLFRDISDNPQDWHNDSLEQYIDGLWGYSISLEHDKPTWRLFAQMLLAARVYE
;
A
#
# COMPACT_ATOMS: atom_id res chain seq x y z
N MET A 1 -4.24 5.29 30.90
CA MET A 1 -3.65 6.56 30.38
C MET A 1 -2.24 6.28 29.92
N GLN A 2 -2.03 6.25 28.61
CA GLN A 2 -0.85 6.80 27.93
C GLN A 2 -1.20 6.81 26.45
N SER A 3 -1.68 7.96 25.98
CA SER A 3 -1.84 8.23 24.57
C SER A 3 -0.45 8.35 23.96
N LEU A 4 -0.02 7.32 23.25
CA LEU A 4 1.08 7.46 22.31
C LEU A 4 0.56 8.32 21.16
N ARG A 5 0.83 9.63 21.26
CA ARG A 5 0.81 10.52 20.10
C ARG A 5 1.88 10.03 19.14
N LEU A 6 1.49 9.15 18.23
CA LEU A 6 2.33 8.80 17.09
C LEU A 6 2.30 10.00 16.14
N ASN A 7 3.45 10.65 15.97
CA ASN A 7 3.63 11.67 14.96
C ASN A 7 3.51 11.00 13.58
N PHE A 8 2.38 11.24 12.92
CA PHE A 8 2.03 10.63 11.63
C PHE A 8 2.78 11.31 10.48
N GLY A 9 3.96 10.78 10.16
CA GLY A 9 4.68 11.10 8.94
C GLY A 9 4.59 9.92 7.96
N SER A 10 4.00 10.14 6.78
CA SER A 10 3.95 9.21 5.65
C SER A 10 3.08 7.95 5.84
N SER A 11 1.98 7.90 5.10
CA SER A 11 1.15 6.72 4.78
C SER A 11 1.94 5.44 4.49
N VAL A 12 3.17 5.55 4.00
CA VAL A 12 4.04 4.41 3.68
C VAL A 12 4.69 3.78 4.91
N LEU A 13 4.85 4.51 6.02
CA LEU A 13 5.31 3.91 7.28
C LEU A 13 4.28 2.91 7.80
N LYS A 14 2.98 3.21 7.70
CA LYS A 14 1.90 2.28 8.08
C LYS A 14 1.92 1.00 7.22
N ILE A 15 2.12 1.15 5.91
CA ILE A 15 2.24 0.00 4.98
C ILE A 15 3.47 -0.86 5.34
N LYS A 16 4.62 -0.21 5.61
CA LYS A 16 5.87 -0.90 6.00
C LYS A 16 5.74 -1.60 7.36
N GLU A 17 5.03 -1.00 8.31
CA GLU A 17 4.79 -1.58 9.65
C GLU A 17 3.90 -2.83 9.55
N CYS A 18 2.81 -2.77 8.78
CA CYS A 18 1.99 -3.94 8.42
C CYS A 18 2.84 -5.02 7.73
N GLN A 19 3.65 -4.66 6.73
CA GLN A 19 4.51 -5.61 6.02
C GLN A 19 5.54 -6.27 6.94
N SER A 20 6.17 -5.53 7.86
CA SER A 20 7.24 -6.05 8.72
C SER A 20 6.82 -7.21 9.62
N ARG A 21 5.53 -7.32 9.94
CA ARG A 21 4.98 -8.42 10.76
C ARG A 21 4.87 -9.74 9.99
N PHE A 22 5.04 -9.75 8.66
CA PHE A 22 4.71 -10.89 7.81
C PHE A 22 5.77 -11.32 6.78
N VAL A 23 6.91 -10.62 6.62
CA VAL A 23 7.86 -10.94 5.54
C VAL A 23 8.64 -12.26 5.79
N VAL A 24 8.31 -13.29 5.01
CA VAL A 24 9.23 -14.40 4.66
C VAL A 24 10.10 -13.96 3.48
N ALA A 25 11.36 -14.40 3.47
CA ALA A 25 12.41 -13.94 2.57
C ALA A 25 12.14 -14.26 1.08
N THR A 26 11.44 -13.38 0.39
CA THR A 26 11.43 -13.25 -1.08
C THR A 26 12.18 -11.98 -1.51
N ASP A 27 12.40 -11.81 -2.81
CA ASP A 27 13.30 -10.83 -3.43
C ASP A 27 12.93 -9.38 -3.05
N LYS A 28 13.44 -8.95 -1.90
CA LYS A 28 13.25 -7.62 -1.28
C LYS A 28 13.46 -6.46 -2.26
N LYS A 29 14.18 -6.69 -3.35
CA LYS A 29 14.52 -5.69 -4.36
C LYS A 29 13.29 -5.21 -5.14
N LYS A 30 12.34 -6.09 -5.48
CA LYS A 30 11.15 -5.74 -6.28
C LYS A 30 10.04 -5.13 -5.43
N THR A 31 9.82 -5.66 -4.23
CA THR A 31 8.85 -5.12 -3.25
C THR A 31 9.25 -3.71 -2.77
N MET A 32 10.55 -3.44 -2.60
CA MET A 32 11.04 -2.08 -2.32
C MET A 32 10.83 -1.10 -3.49
N ASP A 33 10.67 -1.59 -4.72
CA ASP A 33 10.53 -0.76 -5.92
C ASP A 33 9.12 -0.19 -6.03
N ILE A 34 8.08 -1.03 -5.88
CA ILE A 34 6.68 -0.60 -5.99
C ILE A 34 6.24 0.34 -4.85
N LEU A 35 6.80 0.15 -3.64
CA LEU A 35 6.60 1.06 -2.49
C LEU A 35 7.18 2.45 -2.79
N LYS A 36 8.39 2.51 -3.35
CA LYS A 36 9.03 3.78 -3.72
C LYS A 36 8.30 4.45 -4.88
N GLN A 37 7.85 3.68 -5.86
CA GLN A 37 7.10 4.20 -6.99
C GLN A 37 5.84 4.93 -6.50
N ALA A 38 5.08 4.32 -5.58
CA ALA A 38 3.88 4.92 -5.01
C ALA A 38 4.15 6.28 -4.31
N GLU A 39 5.33 6.48 -3.72
CA GLU A 39 5.72 7.77 -3.09
C GLU A 39 5.99 8.88 -4.12
N THR A 40 6.38 8.51 -5.34
CA THR A 40 6.83 9.46 -6.38
C THR A 40 5.76 9.87 -7.39
N ILE A 41 4.54 9.32 -7.30
CA ILE A 41 3.46 9.62 -8.25
C ILE A 41 3.03 11.09 -8.11
N GLU A 42 3.00 11.80 -9.23
CA GLU A 42 2.59 13.21 -9.31
C GLU A 42 1.57 13.47 -10.43
N SER A 43 1.50 12.57 -11.42
CA SER A 43 0.64 12.70 -12.59
C SER A 43 -0.24 11.47 -12.81
N ARG A 44 -1.24 11.64 -13.68
CA ARG A 44 -2.08 10.52 -14.18
C ARG A 44 -1.22 9.45 -14.87
N LYS A 45 -0.17 9.86 -15.59
CA LYS A 45 0.71 8.92 -16.31
C LYS A 45 1.41 8.00 -15.32
N ASP A 46 2.01 8.56 -14.27
CA ASP A 46 2.70 7.79 -13.24
C ASP A 46 1.74 6.82 -12.54
N PHE A 47 0.51 7.25 -12.29
CA PHE A 47 -0.53 6.42 -11.70
C PHE A 47 -0.93 5.22 -12.59
N VAL A 48 -1.09 5.44 -13.90
CA VAL A 48 -1.42 4.36 -14.84
C VAL A 48 -0.26 3.36 -14.93
N GLU A 49 0.98 3.85 -14.97
CA GLU A 49 2.18 3.00 -14.97
C GLU A 49 2.29 2.19 -13.67
N PHE A 50 2.01 2.81 -12.53
CA PHE A 50 1.93 2.13 -11.24
C PHE A 50 0.86 1.03 -11.21
N MET A 51 -0.36 1.29 -11.70
CA MET A 51 -1.42 0.26 -11.72
C MET A 51 -1.01 -0.96 -12.55
N GLN A 52 -0.34 -0.75 -13.69
CA GLN A 52 0.19 -1.86 -14.49
C GLN A 52 1.28 -2.66 -13.77
N GLN A 53 2.05 -2.03 -12.90
CA GLN A 53 3.05 -2.72 -12.07
C GLN A 53 2.38 -3.46 -10.92
N LEU A 54 1.42 -2.84 -10.23
CA LEU A 54 0.65 -3.46 -9.14
C LEU A 54 -0.13 -4.69 -9.62
N PHE A 55 -0.74 -4.62 -10.80
CA PHE A 55 -1.44 -5.75 -11.40
C PHE A 55 -0.50 -6.91 -11.76
N ARG A 56 0.75 -6.62 -12.14
CA ARG A 56 1.75 -7.69 -12.37
C ARG A 56 2.28 -8.26 -11.06
N ASP A 57 2.41 -7.40 -10.05
CA ASP A 57 2.95 -7.77 -8.74
C ASP A 57 2.13 -8.86 -8.04
N ILE A 58 0.81 -8.90 -8.21
CA ILE A 58 -0.05 -9.96 -7.66
C ILE A 58 0.27 -11.34 -8.21
N SER A 59 0.63 -11.43 -9.50
CA SER A 59 0.97 -12.70 -10.15
C SER A 59 2.42 -13.08 -9.93
N ASP A 60 3.31 -12.07 -9.93
CA ASP A 60 4.75 -12.29 -9.79
C ASP A 60 5.18 -12.53 -8.34
N ASN A 61 4.44 -11.99 -7.36
CA ASN A 61 4.78 -12.05 -5.94
C ASN A 61 3.54 -12.35 -5.06
N PRO A 62 2.79 -13.43 -5.31
CA PRO A 62 1.55 -13.73 -4.59
C PRO A 62 1.78 -13.89 -3.08
N GLN A 63 2.96 -14.35 -2.65
CA GLN A 63 3.29 -14.49 -1.23
C GLN A 63 3.43 -13.15 -0.46
N ASP A 64 3.54 -12.03 -1.17
CA ASP A 64 3.63 -10.69 -0.57
C ASP A 64 2.23 -10.04 -0.40
N TRP A 65 1.17 -10.74 -0.80
CA TRP A 65 -0.22 -10.32 -0.71
C TRP A 65 -0.92 -11.12 0.39
N HIS A 66 -1.34 -10.42 1.45
CA HIS A 66 -2.14 -11.04 2.51
C HIS A 66 -3.59 -11.18 2.09
N ASN A 67 -4.09 -10.16 1.39
CA ASN A 67 -5.43 -10.10 0.83
C ASN A 67 -5.39 -10.69 -0.58
N ASP A 68 -5.38 -12.02 -0.67
CA ASP A 68 -5.21 -12.78 -1.92
C ASP A 68 -6.55 -13.08 -2.64
N SER A 69 -7.68 -12.80 -1.98
CA SER A 69 -9.01 -12.76 -2.62
C SER A 69 -9.46 -11.32 -2.90
N LEU A 70 -10.36 -11.17 -3.88
CA LEU A 70 -10.97 -9.87 -4.20
C LEU A 70 -11.72 -9.28 -3.00
N GLU A 71 -12.42 -10.12 -2.24
CA GLU A 71 -13.17 -9.71 -1.05
C GLU A 71 -12.25 -9.12 0.01
N GLN A 72 -11.16 -9.81 0.34
CA GLN A 72 -10.17 -9.32 1.30
C GLN A 72 -9.49 -8.03 0.81
N TYR A 73 -9.20 -7.95 -0.48
CA TYR A 73 -8.56 -6.77 -1.06
C TYR A 73 -9.47 -5.53 -0.96
N ILE A 74 -10.76 -5.69 -1.25
CA ILE A 74 -11.75 -4.61 -1.14
C ILE A 74 -11.97 -4.23 0.33
N ASP A 75 -11.96 -5.20 1.25
CA ASP A 75 -12.08 -4.94 2.68
C ASP A 75 -10.88 -4.12 3.20
N GLY A 76 -9.66 -4.51 2.85
CA GLY A 76 -8.45 -3.75 3.17
C GLY A 76 -8.44 -2.34 2.55
N LEU A 77 -8.95 -2.19 1.32
CA LEU A 77 -9.11 -0.89 0.68
C LEU A 77 -10.12 -0.01 1.44
N TRP A 78 -11.24 -0.59 1.87
CA TRP A 78 -12.26 0.09 2.67
C TRP A 78 -11.71 0.53 4.03
N GLY A 79 -11.07 -0.37 4.77
CA GLY A 79 -10.48 -0.09 6.07
C GLY A 79 -9.43 1.02 6.00
N TYR A 80 -8.55 0.98 4.99
CA TYR A 80 -7.57 2.02 4.78
C TYR A 80 -8.21 3.37 4.43
N SER A 81 -9.26 3.36 3.59
CA SER A 81 -9.98 4.58 3.19
C SER A 81 -10.60 5.32 4.38
N ILE A 82 -11.14 4.60 5.36
CA ILE A 82 -11.68 5.20 6.60
C ILE A 82 -10.56 5.83 7.45
N SER A 83 -9.36 5.26 7.41
CA SER A 83 -8.21 5.74 8.20
C SER A 83 -7.56 7.03 7.67
N LEU A 84 -7.98 7.48 6.48
CA LEU A 84 -7.50 8.71 5.86
C LEU A 84 -8.26 9.93 6.39
N GLU A 85 -7.60 10.73 7.21
CA GLU A 85 -8.16 12.01 7.66
C GLU A 85 -7.77 13.13 6.67
N HIS A 86 -8.77 13.80 6.08
CA HIS A 86 -8.66 15.12 5.44
C HIS A 86 -7.74 15.28 4.22
N ASP A 87 -7.32 14.21 3.55
CA ASP A 87 -6.52 14.34 2.32
C ASP A 87 -7.39 14.77 1.12
N LYS A 88 -6.94 15.81 0.41
CA LYS A 88 -7.45 16.08 -0.94
C LYS A 88 -7.08 14.89 -1.84
N PRO A 89 -8.02 14.37 -2.66
CA PRO A 89 -7.71 13.24 -3.52
C PRO A 89 -6.59 13.60 -4.50
N THR A 90 -5.48 12.87 -4.43
CA THR A 90 -4.36 12.96 -5.36
C THR A 90 -4.10 11.60 -6.01
N TRP A 91 -3.46 11.59 -7.17
CA TRP A 91 -3.03 10.35 -7.82
C TRP A 91 -2.13 9.48 -6.93
N ARG A 92 -1.29 10.14 -6.12
CA ARG A 92 -0.45 9.49 -5.11
C ARG A 92 -1.28 8.79 -4.04
N LEU A 93 -2.31 9.47 -3.52
CA LEU A 93 -3.19 8.90 -2.51
C LEU A 93 -3.88 7.63 -3.04
N PHE A 94 -4.42 7.68 -4.26
CA PHE A 94 -5.02 6.49 -4.88
C PHE A 94 -4.04 5.33 -5.00
N ALA A 95 -2.79 5.59 -5.40
CA ALA A 95 -1.78 4.53 -5.47
C ALA A 95 -1.46 3.93 -4.09
N GLN A 96 -1.35 4.78 -3.07
CA GLN A 96 -1.12 4.32 -1.69
C GLN A 96 -2.30 3.50 -1.15
N MET A 97 -3.54 3.90 -1.44
CA MET A 97 -4.74 3.16 -1.06
C MET A 97 -4.75 1.76 -1.70
N LEU A 98 -4.52 1.68 -3.02
CA LEU A 98 -4.46 0.41 -3.75
C LEU A 98 -3.32 -0.49 -3.26
N LEU A 99 -2.20 0.12 -2.84
CA LEU A 99 -1.04 -0.61 -2.32
C LEU A 99 -1.29 -1.13 -0.90
N ALA A 100 -1.88 -0.32 -0.04
CA ALA A 100 -2.20 -0.67 1.35
C ALA A 100 -3.22 -1.81 1.41
N ALA A 101 -4.19 -1.81 0.48
CA ALA A 101 -5.22 -2.84 0.36
C ALA A 101 -4.67 -4.28 0.21
N ARG A 102 -3.38 -4.48 -0.10
CA ARG A 102 -2.77 -5.82 -0.13
C ARG A 102 -2.55 -6.44 1.26
N VAL A 103 -2.39 -5.60 2.29
CA VAL A 103 -1.89 -5.99 3.63
C VAL A 103 -2.72 -5.44 4.79
N TYR A 104 -3.68 -4.55 4.52
CA TYR A 104 -4.50 -3.93 5.56
C TYR A 104 -5.64 -4.87 5.97
N GLU A 105 -5.82 -5.06 7.28
CA GLU A 105 -6.87 -5.88 7.92
C GLU A 105 -8.17 -5.09 8.13
#